data_AF-U2WBS3-F1
#
_entry.id   AF-U2WBS3-F1
#
_cell.length_a   1.000
_cell.length_b   1.000
_cell.length_c   1.000
_cell.angle_alpha   90.00
_cell.angle_beta   90.00
_cell.angle_gamma   90.00
#
_symmetry.space_group_name_H-M   'P 1'
#
loop_
_entity.id
_entity.type
_entity.pdbx_description
1 polymer ?
#
loop_
_entity_poly.entity_id
_entity_poly.type
_entity_poly.pdbx_seq_one_letter_code
_entity_poly.pdbx_strand_id
1 'polypeptide(L)'
;MLLHITGLIAKLILNNSYLKPLFLTLALLLLTASDSYEKNDKKLCKTWAEPVWKEYKLSYYTTGVFRSGNGLGIQISFFNPLNTTIKKLSWQDRGGNIHTVNVDIPPASSFKEGFDGRYPPDDDDDLTLFYQSESKTNCLDFYSEKEVLDIEEKEAIFDNCVVSLMPNKLVDKDYKASAFRKCRKISKAPTFWDKIRYGN
;
A
#
# COMPACT_ATOMS: atom_id res chain seq x y z
N MET A 1 -19.66 -14.27 56.03
CA MET A 1 -18.28 -14.22 56.54
C MET A 1 -17.37 -13.23 55.79
N LEU A 2 -17.48 -13.06 54.47
CA LEU A 2 -16.63 -12.09 53.73
C LEU A 2 -16.86 -10.59 54.08
N LEU A 3 -18.09 -10.20 54.42
CA LEU A 3 -18.45 -8.79 54.72
C LEU A 3 -17.86 -8.25 56.03
N HIS A 4 -17.48 -9.11 56.97
CA HIS A 4 -16.84 -8.67 58.22
C HIS A 4 -15.33 -8.48 58.08
N ILE A 5 -14.71 -9.16 57.12
CA ILE A 5 -13.27 -9.09 56.88
C ILE A 5 -12.91 -7.77 56.19
N THR A 6 -13.73 -7.31 55.23
CA THR A 6 -13.52 -6.04 54.52
C THR A 6 -13.71 -4.82 55.43
N GLY A 7 -14.67 -4.87 56.37
CA GLY A 7 -14.90 -3.80 57.35
C GLY A 7 -13.78 -3.67 58.40
N LEU A 8 -13.18 -4.80 58.81
CA LEU A 8 -12.05 -4.81 59.74
C LEU A 8 -10.77 -4.28 59.09
N ILE A 9 -10.53 -4.64 57.82
CA ILE A 9 -9.39 -4.16 57.04
C ILE A 9 -9.50 -2.65 56.79
N ALA A 10 -10.69 -2.14 56.45
CA ALA A 10 -10.93 -0.71 56.26
C ALA A 10 -10.66 0.11 57.54
N LYS A 11 -11.10 -0.38 58.70
CA LYS A 11 -10.82 0.25 60.01
C LYS A 11 -9.33 0.26 60.36
N LEU A 12 -8.62 -0.82 60.06
CA LEU A 12 -7.17 -0.94 60.32
C LEU A 12 -6.34 0.02 59.46
N ILE A 13 -6.75 0.24 58.22
CA ILE A 13 -6.10 1.18 57.28
C ILE A 13 -6.40 2.64 57.67
N LEU A 14 -7.61 2.94 58.16
CA LEU A 14 -8.03 4.31 58.53
C LEU A 14 -7.46 4.79 59.88
N ASN A 15 -7.15 3.89 60.82
CA ASN A 15 -6.62 4.27 62.14
C ASN A 15 -5.10 4.23 62.24
N ASN A 16 -4.39 3.74 61.23
CA ASN A 16 -2.94 3.61 61.28
C ASN A 16 -2.26 4.63 60.36
N SER A 17 -1.66 5.66 60.96
CA SER A 17 -1.07 6.81 60.27
C SER A 17 0.05 6.44 59.29
N TYR A 18 0.67 5.26 59.46
CA TYR A 18 1.73 4.74 58.60
C TYR A 18 1.22 3.99 57.36
N LEU A 19 0.00 3.44 57.39
CA LEU A 19 -0.55 2.63 56.28
C LEU A 19 -1.32 3.46 55.24
N LYS A 20 -1.84 4.63 55.64
CA LYS A 20 -2.50 5.59 54.73
C LYS A 20 -1.63 6.04 53.56
N PRO A 21 -0.38 6.51 53.75
CA PRO A 21 0.46 6.94 52.63
C PRO A 21 0.83 5.77 51.72
N LEU A 22 0.94 4.55 52.26
CA LEU A 22 1.27 3.35 51.49
C LEU A 22 0.10 2.89 50.61
N PHE A 23 -1.14 3.00 51.10
CA PHE A 23 -2.33 2.73 50.29
C PHE A 23 -2.57 3.82 49.24
N LEU A 24 -2.34 5.09 49.60
CA LEU A 24 -2.47 6.20 48.66
C LEU A 24 -1.44 6.09 47.53
N THR A 25 -0.20 5.73 47.84
CA THR A 25 0.85 5.50 46.84
C THR A 25 0.57 4.29 45.97
N LEU A 26 0.05 3.19 46.53
CA LEU A 26 -0.33 2.01 45.74
C LEU A 26 -1.51 2.29 44.80
N ALA A 27 -2.52 3.03 45.28
CA ALA A 27 -3.65 3.45 44.44
C ALA A 27 -3.21 4.44 43.36
N LEU A 28 -2.29 5.36 43.67
CA LEU A 28 -1.71 6.28 42.70
C LEU A 28 -0.86 5.52 41.65
N LEU A 29 -0.12 4.49 42.07
CA LEU A 29 0.64 3.59 41.17
C LEU A 29 -0.29 2.78 40.26
N LEU A 30 -1.43 2.32 40.77
CA LEU A 30 -2.42 1.58 39.97
C LEU A 30 -3.17 2.47 38.98
N LEU A 31 -3.44 3.74 39.35
CA LEU A 31 -4.04 4.75 38.47
C LEU A 31 -3.07 5.23 37.39
N THR A 32 -1.77 5.32 37.67
CA THR A 32 -0.75 5.66 36.66
C THR A 32 -0.35 4.46 35.80
N ALA A 33 -0.50 3.23 36.30
CA ALA A 33 -0.28 2.03 35.50
C ALA A 33 -1.40 1.77 34.47
N SER A 34 -2.61 2.30 34.67
CA SER A 34 -3.70 2.18 33.69
C SER A 34 -3.58 3.12 32.48
N ASP A 35 -2.79 4.20 32.58
CA ASP A 35 -2.63 5.18 31.50
C ASP A 35 -1.51 4.85 30.49
N SER A 36 -0.79 3.73 30.68
CA SER A 36 0.26 3.28 29.76
C SER A 36 -0.05 1.93 29.11
N TYR A 37 -1.33 1.61 28.90
CA TYR A 37 -1.68 0.73 27.80
C TYR A 37 -1.69 1.57 26.51
N GLU A 38 -0.49 2.01 26.12
CA GLU A 38 -0.23 2.53 24.80
C GLU A 38 -0.59 1.39 23.85
N LYS A 39 -1.78 1.51 23.27
CA LYS A 39 -2.31 0.58 22.30
C LYS A 39 -1.29 0.57 21.17
N ASN A 40 -0.42 -0.41 21.22
CA ASN A 40 0.62 -0.62 20.24
C ASN A 40 -0.10 -1.14 19.00
N ASP A 41 -0.78 -0.21 18.30
CA ASP A 41 -1.25 -0.36 16.94
C ASP A 41 0.03 -0.46 16.10
N LYS A 42 0.70 -1.61 16.20
CA LYS A 42 1.79 -2.02 15.33
C LYS A 42 1.20 -2.05 13.94
N LYS A 43 1.27 -0.92 13.25
CA LYS A 43 1.08 -0.86 11.80
C LYS A 43 1.94 -1.97 11.22
N LEU A 44 1.28 -2.95 10.61
CA LEU A 44 1.92 -4.07 9.93
C LEU A 44 2.62 -3.50 8.70
N CYS A 45 3.83 -2.98 8.90
CA CYS A 45 4.64 -2.44 7.84
C CYS A 45 5.28 -3.60 7.09
N LYS A 46 4.71 -3.98 5.94
CA LYS A 46 5.47 -4.75 4.96
C LYS A 46 6.29 -3.75 4.15
N THR A 47 7.60 -3.86 4.25
CA THR A 47 8.53 -3.08 3.44
C THR A 47 8.42 -3.55 2.00
N TRP A 48 7.98 -2.65 1.12
CA TRP A 48 8.06 -2.89 -0.32
C TRP A 48 9.12 -1.95 -0.91
N ALA A 49 10.05 -2.51 -1.65
CA ALA A 49 11.10 -1.78 -2.34
C ALA A 49 10.58 -1.41 -3.73
N GLU A 50 10.15 -0.16 -3.90
CA GLU A 50 9.89 0.37 -5.24
C GLU A 50 11.22 0.65 -5.94
N PRO A 51 11.45 0.11 -7.15
CA PRO A 51 12.63 0.47 -7.92
C PRO A 51 12.53 1.95 -8.32
N VAL A 52 13.39 2.78 -7.75
CA VAL A 52 13.52 4.18 -8.15
C VAL A 52 14.34 4.22 -9.43
N TRP A 53 13.69 4.60 -10.53
CA TRP A 53 14.31 4.69 -11.84
C TRP A 53 14.99 6.06 -12.01
N LYS A 54 16.25 6.05 -12.41
CA LYS A 54 16.99 7.24 -12.83
C LYS A 54 17.28 7.17 -14.32
N GLU A 55 17.21 8.34 -14.94
CA GLU A 55 17.42 8.52 -16.36
C GLU A 55 18.81 9.10 -16.62
N TYR A 56 19.42 8.68 -17.72
CA TYR A 56 20.65 9.26 -18.24
C TYR A 56 20.57 9.34 -19.76
N LYS A 57 20.65 10.57 -20.29
CA LYS A 57 20.70 10.80 -21.74
C LYS A 57 22.09 10.50 -22.25
N LEU A 58 22.20 9.56 -23.18
CA LEU A 58 23.47 9.14 -23.75
C LEU A 58 23.85 10.06 -24.92
N SER A 59 25.01 10.70 -24.81
CA SER A 59 25.49 11.65 -25.83
C SER A 59 26.21 11.00 -27.01
N TYR A 60 26.70 9.76 -26.85
CA TYR A 60 27.47 9.07 -27.90
C TYR A 60 27.07 7.60 -27.98
N TYR A 61 26.53 7.22 -29.12
CA TYR A 61 26.23 5.85 -29.50
C TYR A 61 26.31 5.73 -31.01
N THR A 62 26.24 4.50 -31.51
CA THR A 62 26.21 4.22 -32.95
C THR A 62 24.96 3.42 -33.28
N THR A 63 24.32 3.76 -34.39
CA THR A 63 23.21 2.99 -34.94
C THR A 63 23.63 2.28 -36.22
N GLY A 64 22.98 1.15 -36.49
CA GLY A 64 23.09 0.43 -37.75
C GLY A 64 21.75 -0.17 -38.11
N VAL A 65 21.41 -0.22 -39.40
CA VAL A 65 20.17 -0.83 -39.87
C VAL A 65 20.48 -2.23 -40.42
N PHE A 66 19.70 -3.23 -40.02
CA PHE A 66 19.80 -4.60 -40.55
C PHE A 66 18.44 -5.11 -41.05
N ARG A 67 18.47 -6.13 -41.92
CA ARG A 67 17.22 -6.79 -42.36
C ARG A 67 16.76 -7.77 -41.29
N SER A 68 15.49 -7.67 -40.90
CA SER A 68 14.87 -8.59 -39.95
C SER A 68 13.51 -9.07 -40.47
N GLY A 69 13.42 -10.37 -40.78
CA GLY A 69 12.23 -10.95 -41.41
C GLY A 69 11.79 -10.19 -42.68
N ASN A 70 10.54 -9.73 -42.68
CA ASN A 70 9.96 -8.92 -43.76
C ASN A 70 10.16 -7.39 -43.58
N GLY A 71 10.97 -6.96 -42.61
CA GLY A 71 11.17 -5.55 -42.25
C GLY A 71 12.63 -5.18 -41.97
N LEU A 72 12.80 -4.02 -41.34
CA LEU A 72 14.08 -3.51 -40.87
C LEU A 72 14.16 -3.63 -39.34
N GLY A 73 15.36 -3.86 -38.84
CA GLY A 73 15.72 -3.78 -37.43
C GLY A 73 16.84 -2.78 -37.21
N ILE A 74 17.05 -2.38 -35.96
CA ILE A 74 18.14 -1.48 -35.57
C ILE A 74 19.13 -2.18 -34.65
N GLN A 75 20.41 -2.07 -34.99
CA GLN A 75 21.53 -2.37 -34.10
C GLN A 75 21.97 -1.11 -33.37
N ILE A 76 21.98 -1.14 -32.05
CA ILE A 76 22.48 -0.04 -31.20
C ILE A 76 23.76 -0.52 -30.53
N SER A 77 24.83 0.28 -30.60
CA SER A 77 26.08 0.00 -29.88
C SER A 77 26.60 1.22 -29.13
N PHE A 78 26.99 1.02 -27.87
CA PHE A 78 27.63 2.05 -27.04
C PHE A 78 28.42 1.43 -25.88
N PHE A 79 29.23 2.25 -25.20
CA PHE A 79 29.87 1.88 -23.95
C PHE A 79 29.07 2.43 -22.77
N ASN A 80 28.70 1.60 -21.79
CA ASN A 80 27.97 2.04 -20.60
C ASN A 80 28.81 3.09 -19.82
N PRO A 81 28.40 4.38 -19.80
CA PRO A 81 29.18 5.43 -19.16
C PRO A 81 28.96 5.48 -17.64
N LEU A 82 28.08 4.64 -17.09
CA LEU A 82 27.68 4.65 -15.69
C LEU A 82 28.38 3.56 -14.89
N ASN A 83 28.65 3.84 -13.61
CA ASN A 83 29.13 2.87 -12.64
C ASN A 83 28.00 1.97 -12.09
N THR A 84 26.90 1.84 -12.82
CA THR A 84 25.73 1.04 -12.44
C THR A 84 25.15 0.34 -13.66
N THR A 85 24.40 -0.72 -13.41
CA THR A 85 23.78 -1.53 -14.43
C THR A 85 22.59 -0.80 -15.04
N ILE A 86 22.60 -0.67 -16.37
CA ILE A 86 21.44 -0.15 -17.12
C ILE A 86 20.46 -1.29 -17.28
N LYS A 87 19.19 -1.04 -16.94
CA LYS A 87 18.12 -2.03 -16.97
C LYS A 87 17.07 -1.75 -18.06
N LYS A 88 17.00 -0.51 -18.57
CA LYS A 88 16.16 -0.18 -19.72
C LYS A 88 16.85 0.79 -20.65
N LEU A 89 16.50 0.68 -21.92
CA LEU A 89 16.88 1.59 -22.99
C LEU A 89 15.60 2.15 -23.59
N SER A 90 15.55 3.46 -23.81
CA SER A 90 14.43 4.13 -24.46
C SER A 90 14.92 5.08 -25.54
N TRP A 91 14.20 5.14 -26.64
CA TRP A 91 14.43 6.11 -27.71
C TRP A 91 13.10 6.57 -28.28
N GLN A 92 13.11 7.74 -28.92
CA GLN A 92 11.98 8.22 -29.70
C GLN A 92 12.24 7.93 -31.19
N ASP A 93 11.23 7.47 -31.92
CA ASP A 93 11.32 7.34 -33.37
C ASP A 93 10.92 8.64 -34.10
N ARG A 94 11.17 8.71 -35.40
CA ARG A 94 10.77 9.85 -36.26
C ARG A 94 9.27 10.19 -36.25
N GLY A 95 8.43 9.24 -35.87
CA GLY A 95 6.98 9.43 -35.71
C GLY A 95 6.62 10.04 -34.35
N GLY A 96 7.60 10.26 -33.47
CA GLY A 96 7.41 10.73 -32.11
C GLY A 96 7.06 9.63 -31.11
N ASN A 97 7.06 8.36 -31.51
CA ASN A 97 6.71 7.25 -30.62
C ASN A 97 7.91 6.86 -29.75
N ILE A 98 7.65 6.66 -28.46
CA ILE A 98 8.66 6.24 -27.49
C ILE A 98 8.73 4.71 -27.46
N HIS A 99 9.91 4.17 -27.69
CA HIS A 99 10.20 2.74 -27.67
C HIS A 99 11.08 2.42 -26.47
N THR A 100 10.61 1.53 -25.60
CA THR A 100 11.37 1.07 -24.44
C THR A 100 11.66 -0.43 -24.56
N VAL A 101 12.87 -0.84 -24.18
CA VAL A 101 13.28 -2.24 -24.05
C VAL A 101 13.95 -2.48 -22.71
N ASN A 102 13.75 -3.67 -22.15
CA ASN A 102 14.50 -4.13 -21.00
C ASN A 102 15.85 -4.68 -21.46
N VAL A 103 16.91 -4.32 -20.76
CA VAL A 103 18.29 -4.74 -21.02
C VAL A 103 18.98 -5.07 -19.70
N ASP A 104 20.16 -5.65 -19.75
CA ASP A 104 21.02 -5.82 -18.58
C ASP A 104 22.46 -5.52 -18.97
N ILE A 105 22.84 -4.23 -18.92
CA ILE A 105 24.14 -3.76 -19.38
C ILE A 105 25.01 -3.46 -18.16
N PRO A 106 26.03 -4.28 -17.87
CA PRO A 106 26.89 -4.07 -16.71
C PRO A 106 27.64 -2.73 -16.74
N PRO A 107 28.07 -2.21 -15.58
CA PRO A 107 28.95 -1.05 -15.50
C PRO A 107 30.20 -1.22 -16.38
N ALA A 108 30.66 -0.15 -17.00
CA ALA A 108 31.91 -0.11 -17.78
C ALA A 108 32.03 -1.23 -18.84
N SER A 109 30.91 -1.60 -19.47
CA SER A 109 30.85 -2.63 -20.50
C SER A 109 30.37 -2.08 -21.84
N SER A 110 30.81 -2.71 -22.93
CA SER A 110 30.28 -2.45 -24.27
C SER A 110 28.96 -3.18 -24.46
N PHE A 111 27.97 -2.46 -24.99
CA PHE A 111 26.68 -2.98 -25.42
C PHE A 111 26.59 -2.95 -26.95
N LYS A 112 26.04 -4.02 -27.53
CA LYS A 112 25.74 -4.13 -28.95
C LYS A 112 24.60 -5.13 -29.14
N GLU A 113 23.43 -4.67 -29.53
CA GLU A 113 22.24 -5.51 -29.68
C GLU A 113 21.38 -5.07 -30.86
N GLY A 114 20.72 -6.03 -31.51
CA GLY A 114 19.77 -5.80 -32.59
C GLY A 114 18.32 -5.90 -32.12
N PHE A 115 17.49 -4.92 -32.47
CA PHE A 115 16.06 -4.89 -32.13
C PHE A 115 15.20 -4.97 -33.40
N ASP A 116 14.40 -6.02 -33.48
CA ASP A 116 13.49 -6.29 -34.60
C ASP A 116 12.24 -5.39 -34.57
N GLY A 117 11.78 -4.96 -35.74
CA GLY A 117 10.44 -4.37 -35.90
C GLY A 117 10.26 -2.98 -35.29
N ARG A 118 11.35 -2.24 -35.07
CA ARG A 118 11.32 -0.88 -34.54
C ARG A 118 11.94 0.08 -35.54
N TYR A 119 11.26 1.20 -35.79
CA TYR A 119 11.85 2.28 -36.58
C TYR A 119 13.17 2.68 -35.90
N PRO A 120 14.30 2.70 -36.64
CA PRO A 120 15.59 3.02 -36.07
C PRO A 120 15.56 4.47 -35.55
N PRO A 121 16.05 4.76 -34.34
CA PRO A 121 16.49 6.10 -33.98
C PRO A 121 17.55 6.55 -34.99
N ASP A 122 17.48 7.81 -35.37
CA ASP A 122 18.56 8.48 -36.06
C ASP A 122 19.75 8.68 -35.11
N ASP A 123 20.96 8.82 -35.64
CA ASP A 123 22.16 9.08 -34.83
C ASP A 123 22.05 10.38 -33.98
N ASP A 124 21.12 11.27 -34.37
CA ASP A 124 20.80 12.52 -33.68
C ASP A 124 19.67 12.37 -32.63
N ASP A 125 19.01 11.21 -32.52
CA ASP A 125 17.91 11.01 -31.59
C ASP A 125 18.39 10.81 -30.14
N ASP A 126 17.59 11.26 -29.18
CA ASP A 126 17.88 11.13 -27.75
C ASP A 126 17.74 9.65 -27.29
N LEU A 127 18.88 8.97 -27.06
CA LEU A 127 18.92 7.66 -26.43
C LEU A 127 18.96 7.80 -24.90
N THR A 128 17.93 7.31 -24.21
CA THR A 128 17.81 7.41 -22.75
C THR A 128 18.03 6.06 -22.07
N LEU A 129 18.98 6.03 -21.14
CA LEU A 129 19.34 4.89 -20.32
C LEU A 129 18.63 4.96 -18.97
N PHE A 130 18.05 3.87 -18.51
CA PHE A 130 17.43 3.78 -17.19
C PHE A 130 18.18 2.79 -16.32
N TYR A 131 18.54 3.24 -15.13
CA TYR A 131 19.15 2.42 -14.10
C TYR A 131 18.38 2.56 -12.79
N GLN A 132 18.49 1.55 -11.94
CA GLN A 132 17.86 1.59 -10.62
C GLN A 132 18.82 2.27 -9.64
N SER A 133 18.34 3.28 -8.92
CA SER A 133 19.00 3.77 -7.71
C SER A 133 18.53 2.99 -6.48
N GLU A 134 19.14 3.27 -5.33
CA GLU A 134 18.71 2.72 -4.05
C GLU A 134 17.18 2.81 -3.89
N SER A 135 16.57 1.66 -3.59
CA SER A 135 15.13 1.55 -3.43
C SER A 135 14.68 2.36 -2.23
N LYS A 136 13.67 3.22 -2.42
CA LYS A 136 13.02 3.87 -1.29
C LYS A 136 12.11 2.84 -0.62
N THR A 137 12.36 2.59 0.67
CA THR A 137 11.47 1.72 1.45
C THR A 137 10.22 2.51 1.78
N ASN A 138 9.10 2.17 1.15
CA ASN A 138 7.81 2.74 1.49
C ASN A 138 7.08 1.78 2.44
N CYS A 139 6.51 2.34 3.51
CA CYS A 139 5.62 1.60 4.39
C CYS A 139 4.20 1.71 3.85
N LEU A 140 3.65 0.61 3.35
CA LEU A 140 2.23 0.55 3.01
C LEU A 140 1.45 0.20 4.29
N ASP A 141 0.47 1.02 4.63
CA ASP A 141 -0.47 0.73 5.70
C ASP A 141 -1.36 -0.44 5.26
N PHE A 142 -1.23 -1.60 5.90
CA PHE A 142 -2.14 -2.72 5.73
C PHE A 142 -3.17 -2.75 6.86
N TYR A 143 -4.42 -3.07 6.51
CA TYR A 143 -5.44 -3.43 7.49
C TYR A 143 -5.01 -4.70 8.22
N SER A 144 -5.15 -4.71 9.55
CA SER A 144 -5.07 -5.93 10.34
C SER A 144 -6.15 -6.92 9.93
N GLU A 145 -5.97 -8.22 10.18
CA GLU A 145 -6.99 -9.25 9.89
C GLU A 145 -8.36 -8.88 10.49
N LYS A 146 -8.36 -8.27 11.68
CA LYS A 146 -9.58 -7.78 12.34
C LYS A 146 -10.25 -6.64 11.57
N GLU A 147 -9.47 -5.72 11.00
CA GLU A 147 -10.00 -4.63 10.18
C GLU A 147 -10.51 -5.13 8.83
N VAL A 148 -9.84 -6.12 8.23
CA VAL A 148 -10.33 -6.79 7.01
C VAL A 148 -11.68 -7.45 7.27
N LEU A 149 -11.79 -8.24 8.34
CA LEU A 149 -13.05 -8.89 8.72
C LEU A 149 -14.16 -7.87 9.04
N ASP A 150 -13.83 -6.75 9.68
CA ASP A 150 -14.79 -5.66 9.93
C ASP A 150 -15.23 -4.97 8.63
N ILE A 151 -14.34 -4.79 7.65
CA ILE A 151 -14.71 -4.26 6.33
C ILE A 151 -15.62 -5.24 5.60
N GLU A 152 -15.25 -6.53 5.55
CA GLU A 152 -16.04 -7.58 4.89
C GLU A 152 -17.45 -7.72 5.50
N GLU A 153 -17.56 -7.71 6.83
CA GLU A 153 -18.86 -7.74 7.52
C GLU A 153 -19.73 -6.53 7.12
N LYS A 154 -19.13 -5.33 7.06
CA LYS A 154 -19.84 -4.10 6.70
C LYS A 154 -20.26 -4.09 5.24
N GLU A 155 -19.44 -4.61 4.33
CA GLU A 155 -19.78 -4.75 2.91
C GLU A 155 -20.92 -5.76 2.73
N ALA A 156 -20.86 -6.92 3.36
CA ALA A 156 -21.93 -7.92 3.32
C ALA A 156 -23.27 -7.34 3.83
N ILE A 157 -23.26 -6.63 4.96
CA ILE A 157 -24.46 -5.96 5.49
C ILE A 157 -25.00 -4.91 4.52
N PHE A 158 -24.12 -4.16 3.85
CA PHE A 158 -24.53 -3.16 2.87
C PHE A 158 -25.24 -3.82 1.68
N ASP A 159 -24.63 -4.85 1.09
CA ASP A 159 -25.15 -5.53 -0.09
C ASP A 159 -26.47 -6.24 0.19
N ASN A 160 -26.57 -6.94 1.31
CA ASN A 160 -27.79 -7.61 1.72
C ASN A 160 -28.92 -6.64 2.07
N CYS A 161 -28.60 -5.49 2.68
CA CYS A 161 -29.58 -4.42 2.87
C CYS A 161 -30.10 -3.88 1.53
N VAL A 162 -29.19 -3.69 0.57
CA VAL A 162 -29.52 -3.20 -0.78
C VAL A 162 -30.45 -4.18 -1.50
N VAL A 163 -30.12 -5.47 -1.49
CA VAL A 163 -30.93 -6.53 -2.10
C VAL A 163 -32.31 -6.61 -1.44
N SER A 164 -32.38 -6.49 -0.11
CA SER A 164 -33.65 -6.50 0.63
C SER A 164 -34.55 -5.31 0.29
N LEU A 165 -33.98 -4.10 0.12
CA LEU A 165 -34.76 -2.91 -0.23
C LEU A 165 -35.09 -2.83 -1.73
N MET A 166 -34.31 -3.48 -2.59
CA MET A 166 -34.48 -3.44 -4.04
C MET A 166 -34.43 -4.86 -4.63
N PRO A 167 -35.43 -5.71 -4.33
CA PRO A 167 -35.46 -7.10 -4.80
C PRO A 167 -35.65 -7.20 -6.33
N ASN A 168 -36.22 -6.16 -6.96
CA ASN A 168 -36.39 -6.07 -8.41
C ASN A 168 -35.48 -4.98 -8.99
N LYS A 169 -34.77 -5.29 -10.08
CA LYS A 169 -33.73 -4.44 -10.69
C LYS A 169 -34.25 -3.11 -11.28
N LEU A 170 -35.56 -2.92 -11.39
CA LEU A 170 -36.20 -1.72 -11.93
C LEU A 170 -36.82 -0.92 -10.78
N VAL A 171 -36.07 0.06 -10.29
CA VAL A 171 -36.52 1.07 -9.32
C VAL A 171 -36.14 2.45 -9.83
N ASP A 172 -36.93 3.45 -9.46
CA ASP A 172 -36.63 4.84 -9.79
C ASP A 172 -35.27 5.29 -9.21
N LYS A 173 -34.63 6.27 -9.87
CA LYS A 173 -33.30 6.77 -9.53
C LYS A 173 -33.25 7.36 -8.11
N ASP A 174 -34.29 8.06 -7.69
CA ASP A 174 -34.33 8.71 -6.37
C ASP A 174 -34.54 7.68 -5.25
N TYR A 175 -35.35 6.65 -5.53
CA TYR A 175 -35.52 5.51 -4.64
C TYR A 175 -34.20 4.76 -4.44
N LYS A 176 -33.48 4.47 -5.53
CA LYS A 176 -32.16 3.80 -5.48
C LYS A 176 -31.15 4.60 -4.65
N ALA A 177 -31.07 5.91 -4.86
CA ALA A 177 -30.17 6.78 -4.11
C ALA A 177 -30.51 6.82 -2.61
N SER A 178 -31.79 6.83 -2.27
CA SER A 178 -32.27 6.77 -0.89
C SER A 178 -31.93 5.42 -0.22
N ALA A 179 -32.17 4.30 -0.91
CA ALA A 179 -31.85 2.96 -0.44
C ALA A 179 -30.34 2.81 -0.16
N PHE A 180 -29.48 3.25 -1.08
CA PHE A 180 -28.03 3.24 -0.88
C PHE A 180 -27.60 4.10 0.31
N ARG A 181 -28.18 5.29 0.50
CA ARG A 181 -27.87 6.15 1.65
C ARG A 181 -28.26 5.47 2.96
N LYS A 182 -29.42 4.81 3.00
CA LYS A 182 -29.91 4.08 4.16
C LYS A 182 -29.03 2.87 4.49
N CYS A 183 -28.73 2.02 3.51
CA CYS A 183 -27.88 0.85 3.71
C CYS A 183 -26.46 1.23 4.10
N ARG A 184 -25.89 2.31 3.55
CA ARG A 184 -24.57 2.82 3.95
C ARG A 184 -24.55 3.31 5.40
N LYS A 185 -25.67 3.84 5.91
CA LYS A 185 -25.78 4.24 7.32
C LYS A 185 -25.86 3.01 8.23
N ILE A 186 -26.59 1.99 7.81
CA ILE A 186 -26.72 0.71 8.54
C ILE A 186 -25.38 -0.01 8.59
N SER A 187 -24.70 -0.19 7.47
CA SER A 187 -23.42 -0.91 7.43
C SER A 187 -22.30 -0.22 8.20
N LYS A 188 -22.29 1.11 8.33
CA LYS A 188 -21.25 1.81 9.10
C LYS A 188 -21.31 1.50 10.60
N ALA A 189 -22.50 1.27 11.14
CA ALA A 189 -22.72 1.02 12.56
C ALA A 189 -23.94 0.09 12.74
N PRO A 190 -23.82 -1.20 12.35
CA PRO A 190 -24.94 -2.12 12.34
C PRO A 190 -25.37 -2.43 13.78
N THR A 191 -26.67 -2.33 14.03
CA THR A 191 -27.24 -2.79 15.30
C THR A 191 -27.23 -4.32 15.35
N PHE A 192 -27.47 -4.89 16.54
CA PHE A 192 -27.64 -6.33 16.70
C PHE A 192 -28.65 -6.92 15.68
N TRP A 193 -29.77 -6.25 15.45
CA TRP A 193 -30.79 -6.71 14.51
C TRP A 193 -30.39 -6.55 13.05
N ASP A 194 -29.60 -5.53 12.71
CA ASP A 194 -29.10 -5.34 11.36
C ASP A 194 -28.09 -6.45 11.00
N LYS A 195 -27.24 -6.84 11.94
CA LYS A 195 -26.33 -7.98 11.76
C LYS A 195 -27.08 -9.28 11.52
N ILE A 196 -28.15 -9.55 12.28
CA ILE A 196 -28.99 -10.74 12.06
C ILE A 196 -29.69 -10.68 10.69
N ARG A 197 -30.23 -9.51 10.33
CA ARG A 197 -31.04 -9.36 9.12
C ARG A 197 -30.22 -9.36 7.84
N TYR A 198 -29.01 -8.80 7.87
CA TYR A 198 -28.20 -8.54 6.67
C TYR A 198 -26.79 -9.15 6.73
N GLY A 199 -26.39 -9.80 7.82
CA GLY A 199 -25.03 -10.36 7.96
C GLY A 199 -24.84 -11.78 7.40
N ASN A 200 -25.86 -12.36 6.75
CA ASN A 200 -25.82 -13.69 6.14
C ASN A 200 -25.69 -13.62 4.62
#